data_AF-A0A9X8ZXS0-F1
#
_entry.id   AF-A0A9X8ZXS0-F1
#
_cell.length_a   1.000
_cell.length_b   1.000
_cell.length_c   1.000
_cell.angle_alpha   90.00
_cell.angle_beta   90.00
_cell.angle_gamma   90.00
#
_symmetry.space_group_name_H-M   'P 1'
#
loop_
_entity.id
_entity.type
_entity.pdbx_description
1 polymer ?
#
loop_
_entity_poly.entity_id
_entity_poly.type
_entity_poly.pdbx_seq_one_letter_code
_entity_poly.pdbx_strand_id
1 'polypeptide(L)'
;SSVSSLKQHVAEEIKYIAELVGATFEIESEYPEWPYNPNSQIRNLFEKVHQEKYNKEIEIFAVHAGIECSAFVQKMPELDAI
;
A
#
# COMPACT_ATOMS: atom_id res chain seq x y z
N SER A 1 -4.04 -3.29 -3.65
CA SER A 1 -3.10 -2.85 -4.70
C SER A 1 -2.34 -1.64 -4.18
N SER A 2 -1.02 -1.55 -4.41
CA SER A 2 -0.24 -0.35 -4.05
C SER A 2 -0.32 0.77 -5.11
N VAL A 3 -1.17 0.58 -6.12
CA VAL A 3 -1.40 1.52 -7.22
C VAL A 3 -2.91 1.69 -7.40
N SER A 4 -3.43 2.89 -7.15
CA SER A 4 -4.87 3.18 -7.26
C SER A 4 -5.44 2.92 -8.66
N SER A 5 -4.73 3.30 -9.72
CA SER A 5 -5.23 3.14 -11.10
C SER A 5 -5.53 1.68 -11.48
N LEU A 6 -4.71 0.74 -11.02
CA LEU A 6 -4.94 -0.69 -11.25
C LEU A 6 -6.18 -1.20 -10.49
N LYS A 7 -6.40 -0.70 -9.27
CA LYS A 7 -7.60 -1.01 -8.48
C LYS A 7 -8.85 -0.49 -9.19
N GLN A 8 -8.79 0.75 -9.68
CA GLN A 8 -9.89 1.38 -10.42
C GLN A 8 -10.20 0.63 -11.72
N HIS A 9 -9.17 0.25 -12.49
CA HIS A 9 -9.36 -0.50 -13.72
C HIS A 9 -10.08 -1.84 -13.49
N VAL A 10 -9.68 -2.61 -12.48
CA VAL A 10 -10.37 -3.86 -12.12
C VAL A 10 -11.80 -3.61 -11.65
N ALA A 11 -12.03 -2.55 -10.88
CA ALA A 11 -13.38 -2.18 -10.45
C ALA A 11 -14.28 -1.80 -11.65
N GLU A 12 -13.72 -1.10 -12.65
CA GLU A 12 -14.41 -0.77 -13.90
C GLU A 12 -14.75 -2.02 -14.71
N GLU A 13 -13.81 -2.96 -14.85
CA GLU A 13 -14.06 -4.25 -15.52
C GLU A 13 -15.20 -5.02 -14.86
N ILE A 14 -15.20 -5.10 -13.52
CA ILE A 14 -16.27 -5.76 -12.75
C ILE A 14 -17.60 -5.03 -12.95
N LYS A 15 -17.60 -3.70 -12.93
CA LYS A 15 -18.79 -2.88 -13.18
C LYS A 15 -19.38 -3.17 -14.56
N TYR A 16 -18.56 -3.22 -15.61
CA TYR A 16 -19.04 -3.54 -16.96
C TYR A 16 -19.65 -4.93 -17.04
N ILE A 17 -19.05 -5.92 -16.38
CA ILE A 17 -19.61 -7.28 -16.31
C ILE A 17 -20.97 -7.28 -15.58
N ALA A 18 -21.08 -6.55 -14.47
CA ALA A 18 -22.34 -6.44 -13.72
C ALA A 18 -23.45 -5.81 -14.58
N GLU A 19 -23.15 -4.72 -15.30
CA GLU A 19 -24.08 -4.07 -16.22
C GLU A 19 -24.54 -5.00 -17.35
N LEU A 20 -23.63 -5.80 -17.92
CA LEU A 20 -23.93 -6.75 -18.99
C LEU A 20 -24.90 -7.86 -18.55
N VAL A 21 -24.87 -8.28 -17.28
CA VAL A 21 -25.73 -9.35 -16.75
C VAL A 21 -26.96 -8.82 -16.00
N GLY A 22 -27.18 -7.50 -15.99
CA GLY A 22 -28.28 -6.86 -15.26
C GLY A 22 -28.14 -6.90 -13.73
N ALA A 23 -26.91 -7.03 -13.22
CA ALA A 23 -26.60 -6.96 -11.80
C ALA A 23 -26.28 -5.53 -11.35
N THR A 24 -26.34 -5.29 -10.04
CA THR A 24 -25.92 -4.04 -9.39
C THR A 24 -24.47 -4.14 -8.93
N PHE A 25 -23.75 -3.02 -8.98
CA PHE A 25 -22.36 -2.91 -8.53
C PHE A 25 -22.21 -1.73 -7.57
N GLU A 26 -21.51 -1.95 -6.46
CA GLU A 26 -21.21 -0.94 -5.45
C GLU A 26 -19.77 -1.15 -4.93
N ILE A 27 -19.11 -0.05 -4.58
CA ILE A 27 -17.77 -0.03 -3.97
C ILE A 27 -17.93 0.50 -2.55
N GLU A 28 -17.41 -0.25 -1.59
CA GLU A 28 -17.42 0.13 -0.17
C GLU A 28 -16.02 -0.03 0.44
N SER A 29 -15.79 0.66 1.57
CA SER A 29 -14.59 0.48 2.42
C SER A 29 -13.26 0.63 1.69
N GLU A 30 -13.16 1.61 0.80
CA GLU A 30 -11.90 1.94 0.16
C GLU A 30 -10.85 2.40 1.17
N TYR A 31 -9.64 1.85 1.04
CA TYR A 31 -8.46 2.30 1.77
C TYR A 31 -7.36 2.75 0.80
N PRO A 32 -6.53 3.73 1.20
CA PRO A 32 -5.44 4.21 0.37
C PRO A 32 -4.34 3.14 0.23
N GLU A 33 -3.63 3.20 -0.88
CA GLU A 33 -2.37 2.50 -1.06
C GLU A 33 -1.27 3.04 -0.14
N TRP A 34 -0.26 2.21 0.10
CA TRP A 34 1.01 2.64 0.67
C TRP A 34 2.13 2.20 -0.28
N PRO A 35 2.57 3.09 -1.18
CA PRO A 35 3.64 2.78 -2.12
C PRO A 35 5.00 2.78 -1.42
N TYR A 36 5.91 1.96 -1.92
CA TYR A 36 7.30 1.94 -1.46
C TYR A 36 7.96 3.31 -1.67
N ASN A 37 8.47 3.92 -0.60
CA ASN A 37 9.23 5.16 -0.67
C ASN A 37 10.73 4.87 -0.77
N PRO A 38 11.39 4.96 -1.94
CA PRO A 38 12.83 4.67 -2.06
C PRO A 38 13.72 5.59 -1.21
N ASN A 39 13.23 6.77 -0.82
CA ASN A 39 13.99 7.79 -0.09
C ASN A 39 13.67 7.84 1.41
N SER A 40 13.04 6.81 1.97
CA SER A 40 12.73 6.71 3.40
C SER A 40 14.00 6.80 4.26
N GLN A 41 14.09 7.84 5.10
CA GLN A 41 15.20 8.02 6.02
C GLN A 41 15.08 7.06 7.22
N ILE A 42 13.85 6.81 7.69
CA ILE A 42 13.62 5.87 8.79
C ILE A 42 13.98 4.44 8.40
N ARG A 43 13.77 4.04 7.14
CA ARG A 43 14.21 2.71 6.65
C ARG A 43 15.71 2.55 6.75
N ASN A 44 16.47 3.52 6.23
CA ASN A 44 17.94 3.48 6.27
C ASN A 44 18.46 3.43 7.72
N LEU A 45 17.82 4.17 8.63
CA LEU A 45 18.15 4.11 10.06
C LEU A 45 17.85 2.73 10.65
N PHE A 46 16.69 2.15 10.33
CA PHE A 46 16.27 0.85 10.85
C PHE A 46 17.17 -0.28 10.36
N GLU A 47 17.53 -0.29 9.07
CA GLU A 47 18.51 -1.22 8.48
C GLU A 47 19.84 -1.18 9.24
N LYS A 48 20.37 0.04 9.45
CA LYS A 48 21.63 0.24 10.19
C LYS A 48 21.55 -0.30 11.62
N VAL A 49 20.50 0.07 12.37
CA VAL A 49 20.33 -0.37 13.77
C VAL A 49 20.11 -1.89 13.85
N HIS A 50 19.37 -2.47 12.90
CA HIS A 50 19.17 -3.92 12.83
C HIS A 50 20.49 -4.65 12.60
N GLN A 51 21.31 -4.17 11.66
CA GLN A 51 22.64 -4.72 11.38
C GLN A 51 23.54 -4.63 12.62
N GLU A 52 23.60 -3.48 13.30
CA GLU A 52 24.42 -3.29 14.51
C GLU A 52 23.96 -4.21 15.65
N LYS A 53 22.66 -4.39 15.81
CA LYS A 53 22.07 -5.16 16.92
C LYS A 53 22.16 -6.67 16.74
N TYR A 54 21.95 -7.16 15.52
CA TYR A 54 21.82 -8.59 15.24
C TYR A 54 22.95 -9.13 14.35
N ASN A 55 23.86 -8.26 13.91
CA ASN A 55 24.93 -8.59 12.97
C ASN A 55 24.42 -9.31 11.70
N LYS A 56 23.21 -8.91 11.25
CA LYS A 56 22.49 -9.50 10.13
C LYS A 56 21.69 -8.43 9.38
N GLU A 57 21.76 -8.49 8.05
CA GLU A 57 20.97 -7.62 7.18
C GLU A 57 19.48 -7.93 7.32
N ILE A 58 18.65 -6.89 7.33
CA ILE A 58 17.20 -7.04 7.38
C ILE A 58 16.65 -7.32 5.98
N GLU A 59 15.65 -8.20 5.90
CA GLU A 59 14.90 -8.42 4.68
C GLU A 59 13.78 -7.39 4.58
N ILE A 60 13.74 -6.66 3.46
CA ILE A 60 12.71 -5.67 3.17
C ILE A 60 11.87 -6.18 2.03
N PHE A 61 10.57 -6.26 2.26
CA PHE A 61 9.61 -6.73 1.26
C PHE A 61 8.32 -5.93 1.34
N ALA A 62 7.64 -5.83 0.20
CA ALA A 62 6.27 -5.34 0.15
C ALA A 62 5.31 -6.51 0.38
N VAL A 63 4.25 -6.28 1.15
CA VAL A 63 3.19 -7.27 1.38
C VAL A 63 1.94 -6.90 0.56
N HIS A 64 1.27 -7.90 -0.02
CA HIS A 64 -0.03 -7.71 -0.65
C HIS A 64 -1.15 -7.78 0.41
N ALA A 65 -1.12 -6.84 1.36
CA ALA A 65 -2.09 -6.74 2.45
C ALA A 65 -2.44 -5.27 2.73
N GLY A 66 -3.59 -5.03 3.33
CA GLY A 66 -3.94 -3.73 3.90
C GLY A 66 -3.28 -3.57 5.26
N ILE A 67 -2.59 -2.46 5.47
CA ILE A 67 -1.98 -2.07 6.74
C ILE A 67 -2.26 -0.60 7.02
N GLU A 68 -2.31 -0.24 8.29
CA GLU A 68 -2.83 1.04 8.77
C GLU A 68 -1.93 2.22 8.38
N CYS A 69 -0.65 1.98 8.06
CA CYS A 69 0.30 3.01 7.62
C CYS A 69 -0.23 3.85 6.46
N SER A 70 -0.99 3.25 5.52
CA SER A 70 -1.55 3.99 4.39
C SER A 70 -2.50 5.11 4.84
N ALA A 71 -3.32 4.85 5.86
CA ALA A 71 -4.28 5.81 6.40
C ALA A 71 -3.59 6.99 7.10
N PHE A 72 -2.44 6.74 7.75
CA PHE A 72 -1.65 7.80 8.38
C PHE A 72 -0.93 8.67 7.35
N VAL A 73 -0.25 8.05 6.38
CA VAL A 73 0.48 8.78 5.33
C VAL A 73 -0.46 9.62 4.47
N GLN A 74 -1.69 9.15 4.22
CA GLN A 74 -2.70 9.95 3.50
C GLN A 74 -3.05 11.25 4.24
N LYS A 75 -3.14 11.21 5.58
CA LYS A 75 -3.46 12.39 6.40
C LYS A 75 -2.23 13.25 6.71
N MET A 76 -1.05 12.65 6.67
CA MET A 76 0.24 13.29 6.96
C MET A 76 1.23 12.94 5.85
N PRO A 77 1.19 13.64 4.69
CA PRO A 77 1.99 13.27 3.51
C PRO A 77 3.50 13.27 3.74
N GLU A 78 3.97 14.08 4.69
CA GLU A 78 5.39 14.18 5.08
C GLU A 78 5.83 13.09 6.07
N LEU A 79 4.90 12.24 6.54
CA LEU A 79 5.21 11.17 7.47
C LEU A 79 6.00 10.06 6.75
N ASP A 80 7.24 9.86 7.20
CA ASP A 80 8.04 8.70 6.81
C ASP A 80 7.65 7.49 7.67
N ALA A 81 7.11 6.45 7.05
CA ALA A 81 6.69 5.21 7.68
C ALA A 81 7.37 4.02 6.99
N ILE A 82 7.64 2.96 7.77
CA ILE A 82 8.17 1.65 7.32
C ILE A 82 7.46 0.50 8.00
#